data_AF-A0AAD6B5F1-F1
#
_entry.id   AF-A0AAD6B5F1-F1
#
_cell.length_a   1.000
_cell.length_b   1.000
_cell.length_c   1.000
_cell.angle_alpha   90.00
_cell.angle_beta   90.00
_cell.angle_gamma   90.00
#
_symmetry.space_group_name_H-M   'P 1'
#
loop_
_entity.id
_entity.type
_entity.pdbx_description
1 polymer ?
#
loop_
_entity_poly.entity_id
_entity_poly.type
_entity_poly.pdbx_seq_one_letter_code
_entity_poly.pdbx_strand_id
1 'polypeptide(L)'
;MLVRSRHALLRACTALRARAVWYQSSPSTSRKGPLLLGAPQLRPLSCTHTPCRAAAAHTGASSLSLRSHTCGELRAHHVGGSVTLCGWVQYLRQDLFVILRDFSGLAQVLIPQEESASHLRVGLCDLTTESVVKVTGTVRRRPAGQENTGMPTGEIEVLAESVEVLNVCRALPFEMKDFVKKSESLRMKYRYLDLRSSEMQRNLRLRSQLVMRMREFLCNQHGFVDVETPTLFKRTPGGAKEFVVPSREPGRFYSLPQSPQQFKQLLMVAGVDR
;
A
#
# COMPACT_ATOMS: atom_id res chain seq x y z
N MET A 1 -50.63 24.86 -46.16
CA MET A 1 -49.36 24.08 -46.16
C MET A 1 -48.56 24.51 -44.93
N LEU A 2 -48.89 24.13 -43.69
CA LEU A 2 -48.96 22.77 -43.14
C LEU A 2 -47.76 21.87 -43.48
N VAL A 3 -47.07 21.49 -42.40
CA VAL A 3 -46.43 20.18 -42.18
C VAL A 3 -45.07 19.97 -42.85
N ARG A 4 -44.00 20.14 -42.06
CA ARG A 4 -42.89 19.17 -41.92
C ARG A 4 -41.75 19.80 -41.09
N SER A 5 -41.80 19.63 -39.76
CA SER A 5 -40.59 19.45 -38.93
C SER A 5 -40.95 19.17 -37.45
N ARG A 6 -41.85 18.21 -37.21
CA ARG A 6 -42.20 17.74 -35.85
C ARG A 6 -41.99 16.22 -35.66
N HIS A 7 -41.22 15.57 -36.52
CA HIS A 7 -41.07 14.10 -36.54
C HIS A 7 -39.65 13.54 -36.48
N ALA A 8 -38.64 14.34 -36.14
CA ALA A 8 -37.26 13.84 -35.97
C ALA A 8 -36.80 13.64 -34.52
N LEU A 9 -37.56 14.13 -33.52
CA LEU A 9 -37.13 14.12 -32.10
C LEU A 9 -37.84 13.09 -31.20
N LEU A 10 -38.68 12.21 -31.76
CA LEU A 10 -39.50 11.26 -31.00
C LEU A 10 -39.17 9.77 -31.27
N ARG A 11 -38.02 9.45 -31.87
CA ARG A 11 -37.62 8.06 -32.19
C ARG A 11 -36.26 7.61 -31.64
N ALA A 12 -35.69 8.31 -30.66
CA ALA A 12 -34.47 7.88 -29.98
C ALA A 12 -34.66 7.64 -28.46
N CYS A 13 -35.91 7.41 -28.01
CA CYS A 13 -36.23 7.09 -26.61
C CYS A 13 -36.54 5.61 -26.34
N THR A 14 -36.23 4.69 -27.26
CA THR A 14 -36.53 3.26 -27.08
C THR A 14 -35.39 2.38 -27.58
N ALA A 15 -34.33 2.22 -26.78
CA ALA A 15 -33.51 1.01 -26.74
C ALA A 15 -32.34 1.21 -25.75
N LEU A 16 -32.55 0.89 -24.48
CA LEU A 16 -31.52 0.37 -23.56
C LEU A 16 -32.21 0.01 -22.24
N ARG A 17 -32.88 -1.16 -22.25
CA ARG A 17 -33.35 -1.81 -21.03
C ARG A 17 -32.13 -2.29 -20.25
N ALA A 18 -31.77 -1.59 -19.19
CA ALA A 18 -30.88 -2.13 -18.16
C ALA A 18 -31.58 -3.30 -17.45
N ARG A 19 -31.04 -4.52 -17.59
CA ARG A 19 -31.43 -5.65 -16.75
C ARG A 19 -30.89 -5.39 -15.34
N ALA A 20 -31.75 -4.88 -14.47
CA ALA A 20 -31.52 -4.91 -13.03
C ALA A 20 -31.88 -6.31 -12.52
N VAL A 21 -30.88 -7.07 -12.08
CA VAL A 21 -31.09 -8.34 -11.34
C VAL A 21 -31.46 -7.96 -9.92
N TRP A 22 -32.76 -7.82 -9.66
CA TRP A 22 -33.30 -7.74 -8.32
C TRP A 22 -33.68 -9.15 -7.86
N TYR A 23 -33.08 -9.57 -6.74
CA TYR A 23 -33.43 -10.79 -6.03
C TYR A 23 -34.83 -10.59 -5.43
N GLN A 24 -35.86 -11.12 -6.07
CA GLN A 24 -37.21 -11.16 -5.53
C GLN A 24 -37.35 -12.33 -4.55
N SER A 25 -37.47 -12.01 -3.27
CA SER A 25 -37.98 -12.90 -2.25
C SER A 25 -39.51 -13.01 -2.39
N SER A 26 -40.02 -14.21 -2.69
CA SER A 26 -41.46 -14.53 -2.68
C SER A 26 -41.80 -15.45 -1.50
N PRO A 27 -43.00 -15.32 -0.89
CA PRO A 27 -43.35 -15.98 0.37
C PRO A 27 -44.01 -17.35 0.20
N SER A 28 -43.71 -18.21 1.20
CA SER A 28 -44.47 -19.34 1.75
C SER A 28 -45.10 -20.40 0.83
N THR A 29 -44.70 -21.66 1.02
CA THR A 29 -45.65 -22.77 1.26
C THR A 29 -44.99 -23.93 2.00
N SER A 30 -45.74 -24.49 2.94
CA SER A 30 -45.41 -25.51 3.93
C SER A 30 -45.24 -26.92 3.33
N ARG A 31 -44.25 -27.70 3.83
CA ARG A 31 -44.43 -29.11 4.24
C ARG A 31 -43.17 -29.70 4.92
N LYS A 32 -43.38 -30.12 6.18
CA LYS A 32 -42.81 -31.27 6.93
C LYS A 32 -41.28 -31.47 6.97
N GLY A 33 -40.70 -31.37 8.18
CA GLY A 33 -39.35 -31.85 8.53
C GLY A 33 -39.26 -33.39 8.60
N PRO A 34 -38.22 -34.00 9.23
CA PRO A 34 -37.20 -33.43 10.10
C PRO A 34 -35.75 -33.79 9.71
N LEU A 35 -34.75 -33.17 10.33
CA LEU A 35 -33.52 -33.82 10.85
C LEU A 35 -32.61 -32.76 11.48
N LEU A 36 -32.24 -33.02 12.73
CA LEU A 36 -31.39 -32.22 13.60
C LEU A 36 -29.98 -32.05 13.00
N LEU A 37 -29.52 -30.81 12.84
CA LEU A 37 -28.10 -30.48 12.85
C LEU A 37 -27.88 -29.29 13.77
N GLY A 38 -27.03 -29.51 14.77
CA GLY A 38 -26.77 -28.59 15.88
C GLY A 38 -26.20 -27.25 15.45
N ALA A 39 -26.46 -26.23 16.27
CA ALA A 39 -25.89 -24.90 16.14
C ALA A 39 -24.35 -24.97 16.14
N PRO A 40 -23.65 -24.19 15.30
CA PRO A 40 -22.21 -24.12 15.35
C PRO A 40 -21.81 -23.37 16.64
N GLN A 41 -21.17 -24.09 17.57
CA GLN A 41 -20.54 -23.47 18.73
C GLN A 41 -19.40 -22.56 18.25
N LEU A 42 -19.55 -21.25 18.47
CA LEU A 42 -18.46 -20.29 18.32
C LEU A 42 -17.38 -20.65 19.35
N ARG A 43 -16.24 -21.16 18.88
CA ARG A 43 -15.05 -21.34 19.72
C ARG A 43 -14.48 -19.95 20.05
N PRO A 44 -14.22 -19.61 21.32
CA PRO A 44 -13.47 -18.41 21.64
C PRO A 44 -12.02 -18.61 21.15
N LEU A 45 -11.55 -17.67 20.34
CA LEU A 45 -10.14 -17.60 19.96
C LEU A 45 -9.33 -17.25 21.21
N SER A 46 -8.68 -18.23 21.82
CA SER A 46 -7.69 -17.98 22.86
C SER A 46 -6.40 -17.48 22.21
N CYS A 47 -6.17 -16.17 22.24
CA CYS A 47 -4.86 -15.60 21.92
C CYS A 47 -3.89 -15.92 23.06
N THR A 48 -3.23 -17.07 23.03
CA THR A 48 -2.03 -17.31 23.85
C THR A 48 -0.84 -16.69 23.13
N HIS A 49 -0.74 -15.36 23.17
CA HIS A 49 0.52 -14.70 22.89
C HIS A 49 1.34 -14.66 24.18
N THR A 50 2.24 -15.63 24.32
CA THR A 50 3.36 -15.53 25.25
C THR A 50 4.20 -14.32 24.82
N PRO A 51 4.41 -13.29 25.67
CA PRO A 51 5.26 -12.18 25.30
C PRO A 51 6.69 -12.69 25.19
N CYS A 52 7.23 -12.69 23.97
CA CYS A 52 8.65 -12.89 23.75
C CYS A 52 9.42 -11.86 24.57
N ARG A 53 10.29 -12.36 25.44
CA ARG A 53 11.21 -11.62 26.31
C ARG A 53 11.90 -10.54 25.48
N ALA A 54 11.69 -9.28 25.86
CA ALA A 54 12.18 -8.11 25.14
C ALA A 54 13.70 -8.18 24.95
N ALA A 55 14.13 -8.49 23.73
CA ALA A 55 15.46 -8.10 23.26
C ALA A 55 15.51 -6.56 23.22
N ALA A 56 16.68 -5.99 23.52
CA ALA A 56 16.92 -4.56 23.67
C ALA A 56 16.05 -3.69 22.73
N ALA A 57 15.37 -2.70 23.30
CA ALA A 57 14.47 -1.81 22.57
C ALA A 57 15.24 -1.02 21.50
N HIS A 58 15.34 -1.57 20.29
CA HIS A 58 15.88 -0.88 19.13
C HIS A 58 14.99 0.32 18.84
N THR A 59 15.45 1.53 19.18
CA THR A 59 14.77 2.77 18.82
C THR A 59 15.10 3.07 17.36
N GLY A 60 14.12 2.92 16.47
CA GLY A 60 14.35 3.09 15.04
C GLY A 60 13.10 2.78 14.20
N ALA A 61 13.20 2.98 12.88
CA ALA A 61 12.11 2.75 11.93
C ALA A 61 11.57 1.30 11.96
N SER A 62 12.35 0.36 12.49
CA SER A 62 12.05 -1.06 12.57
C SER A 62 11.52 -1.51 13.94
N SER A 63 11.46 -0.62 14.95
CA SER A 63 11.11 -0.91 16.34
C SER A 63 9.77 -1.62 16.56
N LEU A 64 8.78 -1.33 15.72
CA LEU A 64 7.42 -1.90 15.80
C LEU A 64 7.18 -2.99 14.74
N SER A 65 8.24 -3.66 14.27
CA SER A 65 8.15 -4.57 13.12
C SER A 65 8.90 -5.90 13.34
N LEU A 66 8.62 -6.87 12.46
CA LEU A 66 9.27 -8.19 12.45
C LEU A 66 10.73 -8.17 11.95
N ARG A 67 11.27 -7.01 11.61
CA ARG A 67 12.65 -6.82 11.15
C ARG A 67 13.45 -6.05 12.19
N SER A 68 14.74 -6.30 12.22
CA SER A 68 15.70 -5.54 13.02
C SER A 68 16.10 -4.23 12.33
N HIS A 69 16.31 -4.30 11.02
CA HIS A 69 16.83 -3.20 10.20
C HIS A 69 16.06 -3.11 8.88
N THR A 70 16.04 -1.93 8.27
CA THR A 70 15.60 -1.77 6.89
C THR A 70 16.71 -2.18 5.92
N CYS A 71 16.37 -2.57 4.69
CA CYS A 71 17.38 -3.08 3.75
C CYS A 71 18.43 -2.02 3.40
N GLY A 72 18.01 -0.78 3.16
CA GLY A 72 18.88 0.31 2.72
C GLY A 72 19.69 1.02 3.80
N GLU A 73 19.50 0.71 5.09
CA GLU A 73 20.21 1.39 6.19
C GLU A 73 21.55 0.73 6.57
N LEU A 74 21.78 -0.51 6.15
CA LEU A 74 23.00 -1.25 6.49
C LEU A 74 24.27 -0.58 5.92
N ARG A 75 25.34 -0.59 6.71
CA ARG A 75 26.65 0.06 6.43
C ARG A 75 27.79 -0.73 7.05
N ALA A 76 29.04 -0.39 6.74
CA ALA A 76 30.24 -1.07 7.24
C ALA A 76 30.34 -1.16 8.77
N HIS A 77 29.73 -0.25 9.53
CA HIS A 77 29.72 -0.30 11.00
C HIS A 77 28.78 -1.38 11.57
N HIS A 78 27.92 -1.99 10.76
CA HIS A 78 27.05 -3.10 11.16
C HIS A 78 27.72 -4.47 11.00
N VAL A 79 28.95 -4.54 10.47
CA VAL A 79 29.67 -5.79 10.21
C VAL A 79 29.84 -6.60 11.50
N GLY A 80 29.57 -7.91 11.42
CA GLY A 80 29.56 -8.83 12.55
C GLY A 80 28.23 -8.90 13.30
N GLY A 81 27.30 -7.97 13.04
CA GLY A 81 25.97 -7.99 13.65
C GLY A 81 25.03 -8.99 12.99
N SER A 82 24.23 -9.67 13.80
CA SER A 82 23.08 -10.46 13.32
C SER A 82 21.91 -9.52 13.03
N VAL A 83 21.34 -9.64 11.83
CA VAL A 83 20.24 -8.81 11.35
C VAL A 83 19.14 -9.67 10.75
N THR A 84 17.90 -9.28 11.04
CA THR A 84 16.71 -9.74 10.33
C THR A 84 16.21 -8.64 9.40
N LEU A 85 16.08 -8.95 8.11
CA LEU A 85 15.56 -8.10 7.05
C LEU A 85 14.28 -8.70 6.47
N CYS A 86 13.31 -7.84 6.15
CA CYS A 86 12.10 -8.23 5.43
C CYS A 86 11.96 -7.34 4.19
N GLY A 87 11.76 -7.96 3.02
CA GLY A 87 11.69 -7.21 1.77
C GLY A 87 11.18 -8.01 0.58
N TRP A 88 11.14 -7.34 -0.56
CA TRP A 88 10.83 -7.92 -1.86
C TRP A 88 12.10 -8.40 -2.55
N VAL A 89 12.03 -9.57 -3.19
CA VAL A 89 13.11 -10.07 -4.04
C VAL A 89 13.18 -9.20 -5.31
N GLN A 90 14.18 -8.33 -5.40
CA GLN A 90 14.42 -7.50 -6.59
C GLN A 90 15.07 -8.31 -7.70
N TYR A 91 16.03 -9.15 -7.33
CA TYR A 91 16.84 -9.92 -8.25
C TYR A 91 17.33 -11.19 -7.54
N LEU A 92 17.35 -12.29 -8.28
CA LEU A 92 17.84 -13.58 -7.84
C LEU A 92 18.85 -14.07 -8.88
N ARG A 93 20.03 -14.51 -8.44
CA ARG A 93 21.03 -15.12 -9.31
C ARG A 93 21.27 -16.56 -8.87
N GLN A 94 20.65 -17.51 -9.59
CA GLN A 94 20.91 -18.98 -9.58
C GLN A 94 21.68 -19.46 -8.33
N ASP A 95 21.06 -19.31 -7.16
CA ASP A 95 21.52 -19.77 -5.84
C ASP A 95 22.77 -19.13 -5.23
N LEU A 96 23.32 -18.06 -5.80
CA LEU A 96 24.46 -17.33 -5.24
C LEU A 96 24.04 -16.23 -4.27
N PHE A 97 23.13 -15.37 -4.71
CA PHE A 97 22.65 -14.24 -3.91
C PHE A 97 21.28 -13.76 -4.34
N VAL A 98 20.62 -13.09 -3.39
CA VAL A 98 19.36 -12.38 -3.55
C VAL A 98 19.62 -10.90 -3.29
N ILE A 99 19.06 -10.03 -4.13
CA ILE A 99 18.96 -8.61 -3.80
C ILE A 99 17.58 -8.38 -3.20
N LEU A 100 17.53 -8.02 -1.92
CA LEU A 100 16.31 -7.62 -1.23
C LEU A 100 16.11 -6.11 -1.37
N ARG A 101 14.90 -5.72 -1.71
CA ARG A 101 14.45 -4.34 -1.74
C ARG A 101 13.43 -4.10 -0.65
N ASP A 102 13.53 -2.97 0.02
CA ASP A 102 12.41 -2.38 0.74
C ASP A 102 12.26 -0.90 0.34
N PHE A 103 11.48 -0.14 1.11
CA PHE A 103 11.29 1.27 0.82
C PHE A 103 12.54 2.14 1.03
N SER A 104 13.49 1.66 1.84
CA SER A 104 14.69 2.40 2.21
C SER A 104 15.83 2.18 1.23
N GLY A 105 15.85 1.03 0.54
CA GLY A 105 16.84 0.73 -0.47
C GLY A 105 16.97 -0.77 -0.75
N LEU A 106 18.17 -1.14 -1.18
CA LEU A 106 18.54 -2.50 -1.56
C LEU A 106 19.59 -3.05 -0.60
N ALA A 107 19.56 -4.35 -0.32
CA ALA A 107 20.60 -5.09 0.37
C ALA A 107 20.90 -6.39 -0.37
N GLN A 108 22.16 -6.79 -0.42
CA GLN A 108 22.55 -8.09 -0.95
C GLN A 108 22.56 -9.12 0.18
N VAL A 109 21.89 -10.23 -0.06
CA VAL A 109 21.88 -11.41 0.79
C VAL A 109 22.60 -12.52 0.04
N LEU A 110 23.71 -12.99 0.59
CA LEU A 110 24.45 -14.12 0.06
C LEU A 110 23.88 -15.42 0.60
N ILE A 111 23.74 -16.41 -0.26
CA ILE A 111 23.33 -17.76 0.10
C ILE A 111 24.60 -18.62 0.27
N PRO A 112 24.87 -19.19 1.46
CA PRO A 112 26.02 -20.06 1.66
C PRO A 112 25.94 -21.31 0.76
N GLN A 113 27.09 -21.74 0.23
CA GLN A 113 27.19 -22.90 -0.67
C GLN A 113 27.51 -24.22 0.05
N GLU A 114 27.68 -24.16 1.38
CA GLU A 114 27.96 -25.33 2.20
C GLU A 114 26.75 -26.27 2.25
N GLU A 115 26.99 -27.58 2.37
CA GLU A 115 25.92 -28.59 2.43
C GLU A 115 24.98 -28.39 3.63
N SER A 116 25.50 -27.85 4.74
CA SER A 116 24.73 -27.47 5.93
C SER A 116 23.63 -26.44 5.62
N ALA A 117 23.86 -25.57 4.64
CA ALA A 117 22.94 -24.51 4.20
C ALA A 117 22.07 -24.90 3.00
N SER A 118 22.08 -26.18 2.60
CA SER A 118 21.29 -26.70 1.47
C SER A 118 19.79 -26.36 1.56
N HIS A 119 19.23 -26.36 2.78
CA HIS A 119 17.84 -26.00 3.05
C HIS A 119 17.48 -24.56 2.61
N LEU A 120 18.42 -23.61 2.68
CA LEU A 120 18.21 -22.23 2.23
C LEU A 120 18.05 -22.16 0.72
N ARG A 121 18.87 -22.93 -0.02
CA ARG A 121 18.80 -23.01 -1.48
C ARG A 121 17.45 -23.57 -1.92
N VAL A 122 17.04 -24.69 -1.31
CA VAL A 122 15.73 -25.32 -1.59
C VAL A 122 14.58 -24.34 -1.33
N GLY A 123 14.61 -23.59 -0.23
CA GLY A 123 13.60 -22.56 0.07
C GLY A 123 13.58 -21.39 -0.92
N LEU A 124 14.66 -21.18 -1.69
CA LEU A 124 14.83 -20.12 -2.67
C LEU A 124 14.63 -20.56 -4.13
N CYS A 125 14.62 -21.87 -4.43
CA CYS A 125 14.51 -22.38 -5.80
C CYS A 125 13.24 -21.91 -6.54
N ASP A 126 12.10 -21.84 -5.84
CA ASP A 126 10.81 -21.47 -6.42
C ASP A 126 10.48 -19.96 -6.30
N LEU A 127 11.44 -19.16 -5.84
CA LEU A 127 11.19 -17.75 -5.59
C LEU A 127 11.22 -16.93 -6.88
N THR A 128 10.07 -16.32 -7.18
CA THR A 128 9.93 -15.34 -8.25
C THR A 128 10.33 -13.94 -7.78
N THR A 129 10.73 -13.07 -8.71
CA THR A 129 10.91 -11.64 -8.43
C THR A 129 9.64 -11.04 -7.83
N GLU A 130 9.79 -10.07 -6.93
CA GLU A 130 8.72 -9.42 -6.16
C GLU A 130 8.02 -10.31 -5.12
N SER A 131 8.51 -11.52 -4.88
CA SER A 131 8.12 -12.31 -3.71
C SER A 131 8.60 -11.66 -2.42
N VAL A 132 7.89 -11.89 -1.33
CA VAL A 132 8.15 -11.30 -0.01
C VAL A 132 8.83 -12.34 0.85
N VAL A 133 10.00 -11.98 1.38
CA VAL A 133 10.82 -12.87 2.21
C VAL A 133 11.29 -12.15 3.45
N LYS A 134 11.53 -12.94 4.49
CA LYS A 134 12.23 -12.56 5.70
C LYS A 134 13.53 -13.36 5.76
N VAL A 135 14.63 -12.68 5.99
CA VAL A 135 15.96 -13.26 6.05
C VAL A 135 16.59 -12.85 7.36
N THR A 136 17.12 -13.82 8.11
CA THR A 136 18.03 -13.55 9.23
C THR A 136 19.42 -14.02 8.84
N GLY A 137 20.42 -13.22 9.17
CA GLY A 137 21.81 -13.53 8.85
C GLY A 137 22.79 -12.55 9.46
N THR A 138 24.07 -12.77 9.21
CA THR A 138 25.15 -11.93 9.74
C THR A 138 25.69 -10.99 8.68
N VAL A 139 25.85 -9.70 9.02
CA VAL A 139 26.43 -8.70 8.13
C VAL A 139 27.93 -8.94 7.99
N ARG A 140 28.44 -9.00 6.76
CA ARG A 140 29.87 -9.09 6.46
C ARG A 140 30.27 -8.07 5.39
N ARG A 141 31.56 -7.75 5.34
CA ARG A 141 32.11 -6.99 4.21
C ARG A 141 32.11 -7.87 2.97
N ARG A 142 31.87 -7.24 1.81
CA ARG A 142 32.09 -7.93 0.54
C ARG A 142 33.58 -8.23 0.35
N PRO A 143 33.93 -9.29 -0.38
CA PRO A 143 35.31 -9.53 -0.77
C PRO A 143 35.90 -8.34 -1.53
N ALA A 144 37.22 -8.14 -1.40
CA ALA A 144 37.91 -7.08 -2.12
C ALA A 144 37.64 -7.16 -3.63
N GLY A 145 37.25 -6.04 -4.24
CA GLY A 145 36.89 -5.95 -5.65
C GLY A 145 35.43 -6.32 -6.00
N GLN A 146 34.62 -6.76 -5.03
CA GLN A 146 33.16 -7.01 -5.23
C GLN A 146 32.26 -5.92 -4.62
N GLU A 147 32.85 -4.82 -4.20
CA GLU A 147 32.14 -3.64 -3.71
C GLU A 147 31.32 -3.00 -4.84
N ASN A 148 30.08 -2.60 -4.53
CA ASN A 148 29.20 -1.96 -5.50
C ASN A 148 29.01 -0.47 -5.19
N THR A 149 29.76 0.39 -5.86
CA THR A 149 29.67 1.85 -5.69
C THR A 149 28.32 2.45 -6.09
N GLY A 150 27.51 1.73 -6.86
CA GLY A 150 26.15 2.13 -7.24
C GLY A 150 25.09 1.87 -6.17
N MET A 151 25.44 1.23 -5.04
CA MET A 151 24.52 0.92 -3.95
C MET A 151 25.04 1.47 -2.62
N PRO A 152 24.19 2.15 -1.80
CA PRO A 152 24.60 2.63 -0.47
C PRO A 152 25.05 1.52 0.49
N THR A 153 24.56 0.29 0.29
CA THR A 153 24.95 -0.90 1.06
C THR A 153 26.02 -1.72 0.31
N GLY A 154 26.69 -1.14 -0.68
CA GLY A 154 27.53 -1.85 -1.64
C GLY A 154 28.85 -2.36 -1.08
N GLU A 155 29.28 -1.89 0.09
CA GLU A 155 30.47 -2.38 0.80
C GLU A 155 30.20 -3.66 1.62
N ILE A 156 28.93 -3.97 1.86
CA ILE A 156 28.50 -5.06 2.73
C ILE A 156 27.55 -6.02 2.02
N GLU A 157 27.39 -7.20 2.62
CA GLU A 157 26.36 -8.18 2.28
C GLU A 157 25.94 -8.92 3.55
N VAL A 158 24.77 -9.55 3.52
CA VAL A 158 24.25 -10.35 4.63
C VAL A 158 24.41 -11.82 4.28
N LEU A 159 25.18 -12.57 5.06
CA LEU A 159 25.28 -14.02 4.94
C LEU A 159 24.02 -14.65 5.54
N ALA A 160 23.18 -15.26 4.70
CA ALA A 160 21.92 -15.83 5.16
C ALA A 160 22.14 -17.04 6.09
N GLU A 161 21.46 -17.03 7.23
CA GLU A 161 21.41 -18.14 8.19
C GLU A 161 20.03 -18.80 8.16
N SER A 162 18.97 -18.01 7.96
CA SER A 162 17.61 -18.50 7.80
C SER A 162 16.85 -17.66 6.78
N VAL A 163 16.00 -18.31 5.98
CA VAL A 163 15.10 -17.66 5.05
C VAL A 163 13.69 -18.19 5.27
N GLU A 164 12.74 -17.27 5.42
CA GLU A 164 11.32 -17.53 5.56
C GLU A 164 10.58 -16.84 4.40
N VAL A 165 9.88 -17.63 3.58
CA VAL A 165 9.07 -17.08 2.48
C VAL A 165 7.72 -16.66 3.03
N LEU A 166 7.49 -15.35 3.10
CA LEU A 166 6.23 -14.79 3.62
C LEU A 166 5.12 -14.83 2.58
N ASN A 167 5.47 -14.59 1.30
CA ASN A 167 4.51 -14.64 0.21
C ASN A 167 5.20 -14.82 -1.14
N VAL A 168 4.73 -15.77 -1.95
CA VAL A 168 5.25 -16.02 -3.31
C VAL A 168 4.50 -15.14 -4.31
N CYS A 169 5.24 -14.45 -5.18
CA CYS A 169 4.66 -13.61 -6.21
C CYS A 169 4.25 -14.43 -7.44
N ARG A 170 3.09 -14.09 -8.01
CA ARG A 170 2.68 -14.60 -9.33
C ARG A 170 3.37 -13.78 -10.43
N ALA A 171 3.26 -14.24 -11.67
CA ALA A 171 3.74 -13.51 -12.83
C ALA A 171 3.24 -12.06 -12.83
N LEU A 172 4.18 -11.11 -12.97
CA LEU A 172 3.89 -9.68 -12.89
C LEU A 172 3.33 -9.17 -14.22
N PRO A 173 2.41 -8.18 -14.20
CA PRO A 173 1.87 -7.57 -15.41
C PRO A 173 2.89 -6.69 -16.14
N PHE A 174 3.99 -6.31 -15.49
CA PHE A 174 5.13 -5.60 -16.08
C PHE A 174 6.38 -5.76 -15.20
N GLU A 175 7.56 -5.53 -15.78
CA GLU A 175 8.82 -5.55 -15.05
C GLU A 175 8.98 -4.33 -14.12
N MET A 176 9.53 -4.56 -12.93
CA MET A 176 9.76 -3.55 -11.91
C MET A 176 11.06 -2.76 -12.07
N LYS A 177 11.75 -2.88 -13.20
CA LYS A 177 13.00 -2.14 -13.50
C LYS A 177 12.71 -0.70 -13.91
N ASP A 178 13.60 0.21 -13.50
CA ASP A 178 13.44 1.65 -13.71
C ASP A 178 13.56 2.07 -15.19
N PHE A 179 14.37 1.34 -15.99
CA PHE A 179 14.62 1.68 -17.41
C PHE A 179 13.54 1.20 -18.38
N VAL A 180 12.56 0.43 -17.91
CA VAL A 180 11.48 -0.10 -18.76
C VAL A 180 10.37 0.95 -18.84
N LYS A 181 10.17 1.54 -20.03
CA LYS A 181 9.06 2.48 -20.27
C LYS A 181 7.73 1.73 -20.19
N LYS A 182 6.88 2.11 -19.24
CA LYS A 182 5.55 1.56 -19.00
C LYS A 182 4.49 2.56 -19.47
N SER A 183 3.41 2.07 -20.08
CA SER A 183 2.29 2.96 -20.41
C SER A 183 1.60 3.48 -19.14
N GLU A 184 1.16 4.73 -19.16
CA GLU A 184 0.48 5.35 -18.02
C GLU A 184 -0.78 4.56 -17.62
N SER A 185 -1.58 4.11 -18.59
CA SER A 185 -2.77 3.31 -18.36
C SER A 185 -2.46 2.02 -17.58
N LEU A 186 -1.34 1.35 -17.88
CA LEU A 186 -0.92 0.14 -17.18
C LEU A 186 -0.42 0.44 -15.77
N ARG A 187 0.33 1.55 -15.60
CA ARG A 187 0.78 2.02 -14.28
C ARG A 187 -0.39 2.38 -13.38
N MET A 188 -1.44 3.02 -13.90
CA MET A 188 -2.63 3.35 -13.14
C MET A 188 -3.48 2.12 -12.81
N LYS A 189 -3.60 1.17 -13.75
CA LYS A 189 -4.30 -0.10 -13.52
C LYS A 189 -3.67 -0.92 -12.38
N TYR A 190 -2.34 -0.97 -12.32
CA TYR A 190 -1.60 -1.68 -11.27
C TYR A 190 -0.79 -0.72 -10.39
N ARG A 191 -1.42 0.39 -9.96
CA ARG A 191 -0.74 1.45 -9.22
C ARG A 191 -0.09 0.95 -7.93
N TYR A 192 -0.67 -0.04 -7.27
CA TYR A 192 -0.09 -0.67 -6.09
C TYR A 192 1.28 -1.33 -6.33
N LEU A 193 1.55 -1.82 -7.54
CA LEU A 193 2.89 -2.28 -7.94
C LEU A 193 3.79 -1.09 -8.29
N ASP A 194 3.29 -0.15 -9.09
CA ASP A 194 4.06 1.02 -9.53
C ASP A 194 4.54 1.88 -8.34
N LEU A 195 3.76 1.95 -7.27
CA LEU A 195 4.13 2.62 -6.02
C LEU A 195 5.36 2.02 -5.32
N ARG A 196 5.80 0.80 -5.68
CA ARG A 196 7.04 0.21 -5.15
C ARG A 196 8.31 0.77 -5.81
N SER A 197 8.18 1.47 -6.94
CA SER A 197 9.33 2.11 -7.60
C SER A 197 10.00 3.14 -6.69
N SER A 198 11.31 3.28 -6.85
CA SER A 198 12.13 4.22 -6.08
C SER A 198 11.63 5.67 -6.24
N GLU A 199 11.23 6.04 -7.45
CA GLU A 199 10.67 7.35 -7.78
C GLU A 199 9.36 7.62 -7.03
N MET A 200 8.39 6.69 -7.09
CA MET A 200 7.10 6.90 -6.43
C MET A 200 7.23 6.87 -4.90
N GLN A 201 8.10 6.02 -4.35
CA GLN A 201 8.43 6.03 -2.92
C GLN A 201 9.02 7.37 -2.49
N ARG A 202 9.96 7.93 -3.26
CA ARG A 202 10.55 9.25 -2.99
C ARG A 202 9.49 10.34 -3.01
N ASN A 203 8.65 10.37 -4.04
CA ASN A 203 7.62 11.40 -4.22
C ASN A 203 6.61 11.40 -3.06
N LEU A 204 6.12 10.23 -2.64
CA LEU A 204 5.17 10.12 -1.53
C LEU A 204 5.79 10.51 -0.18
N ARG A 205 7.03 10.08 0.08
CA ARG A 205 7.73 10.41 1.32
C ARG A 205 8.06 11.89 1.40
N LEU A 206 8.55 12.48 0.31
CA LEU A 206 8.81 13.92 0.23
C LEU A 206 7.53 14.72 0.47
N ARG A 207 6.43 14.35 -0.18
CA ARG A 207 5.13 14.98 0.03
C ARG A 207 4.70 14.90 1.50
N SER A 208 4.81 13.73 2.13
CA SER A 208 4.45 13.53 3.54
C SER A 208 5.29 14.41 4.47
N GLN A 209 6.62 14.41 4.28
CA GLN A 209 7.54 15.24 5.06
C GLN A 209 7.24 16.73 4.90
N LEU A 210 7.04 17.19 3.66
CA LEU A 210 6.73 18.58 3.36
C LEU A 210 5.42 19.01 4.02
N VAL A 211 4.35 18.22 3.91
CA VAL A 211 3.08 18.51 4.57
C VAL A 211 3.23 18.57 6.09
N MET A 212 4.00 17.65 6.68
CA MET A 212 4.26 17.67 8.13
C MET A 212 5.02 18.93 8.54
N ARG A 213 6.06 19.33 7.79
CA ARG A 213 6.80 20.58 8.06
C ARG A 213 5.93 21.82 7.96
N MET A 214 5.02 21.87 7.00
CA MET A 214 4.04 22.96 6.90
C MET A 214 3.13 23.00 8.14
N ARG A 215 2.66 21.85 8.61
CA ARG A 215 1.83 21.76 9.83
C ARG A 215 2.61 22.17 11.08
N GLU A 216 3.84 21.69 11.24
CA GLU A 216 4.73 22.10 12.34
C GLU A 216 4.93 23.63 12.35
N PHE A 217 5.20 24.22 11.19
CA PHE A 217 5.38 25.66 11.06
C PHE A 217 4.12 26.44 11.42
N LEU A 218 2.97 26.09 10.84
CA LEU A 218 1.72 26.81 11.07
C LEU A 218 1.19 26.60 12.49
N CYS A 219 1.06 25.35 12.92
CA CYS A 219 0.40 25.03 14.20
C CYS A 219 1.34 25.27 15.39
N ASN A 220 2.54 24.69 15.36
CA ASN A 220 3.42 24.68 16.54
C ASN A 220 4.20 25.99 16.72
N GLN A 221 4.53 26.69 15.61
CA GLN A 221 5.32 27.92 15.69
C GLN A 221 4.48 29.19 15.57
N HIS A 222 3.36 29.16 14.83
CA HIS A 222 2.56 30.36 14.53
C HIS A 222 1.14 30.35 15.11
N GLY A 223 0.77 29.30 15.84
CA GLY A 223 -0.49 29.20 16.59
C GLY A 223 -1.73 29.01 15.73
N PHE A 224 -1.61 28.51 14.50
CA PHE A 224 -2.77 28.12 13.69
C PHE A 224 -3.44 26.87 14.26
N VAL A 225 -4.76 26.77 14.12
CA VAL A 225 -5.53 25.59 14.50
C VAL A 225 -5.89 24.77 13.26
N ASP A 226 -5.56 23.48 13.26
CA ASP A 226 -5.95 22.56 12.18
C ASP A 226 -7.43 22.19 12.33
N VAL A 227 -8.29 22.80 11.51
CA VAL A 227 -9.76 22.60 11.55
C VAL A 227 -10.23 21.86 10.32
N GLU A 228 -10.82 20.68 10.52
CA GLU A 228 -11.49 19.94 9.45
C GLU A 228 -12.85 20.54 9.11
N THR A 229 -13.10 20.81 7.82
CA THR A 229 -14.37 21.35 7.34
C THR A 229 -15.20 20.30 6.60
N PRO A 230 -16.55 20.33 6.67
CA PRO A 230 -17.41 19.35 6.01
C PRO A 230 -17.17 19.22 4.49
N THR A 231 -17.14 17.98 3.99
CA THR A 231 -16.95 17.66 2.57
C THR A 231 -18.27 17.52 1.79
N LEU A 232 -19.40 17.37 2.46
CA LEU A 232 -20.73 17.39 1.86
C LEU A 232 -21.39 18.72 2.21
N PHE A 233 -21.60 19.57 1.21
CA PHE A 233 -22.12 20.92 1.43
C PHE A 233 -23.23 21.28 0.45
N LYS A 234 -23.82 22.48 0.62
CA LYS A 234 -24.74 23.03 -0.37
C LYS A 234 -23.98 23.53 -1.59
N ARG A 235 -24.62 23.47 -2.75
CA ARG A 235 -24.06 23.98 -4.00
C ARG A 235 -23.86 25.49 -3.96
N THR A 236 -22.70 25.95 -4.43
CA THR A 236 -22.45 27.39 -4.62
C THR A 236 -22.77 27.80 -6.06
N PRO A 237 -23.79 28.66 -6.30
CA PRO A 237 -24.08 29.15 -7.64
C PRO A 237 -22.96 30.08 -8.14
N GLY A 238 -22.61 30.00 -9.42
CA GLY A 238 -21.62 30.86 -10.08
C GLY A 238 -20.21 30.29 -10.22
N GLY A 239 -19.90 29.17 -9.55
CA GLY A 239 -18.61 28.47 -9.69
C GLY A 239 -18.56 27.44 -10.83
N ALA A 240 -17.47 26.67 -10.88
CA ALA A 240 -17.36 25.52 -11.78
C ALA A 240 -18.41 24.44 -11.47
N LYS A 241 -18.55 23.44 -12.34
CA LYS A 241 -19.47 22.31 -12.09
C LYS A 241 -18.99 21.52 -10.87
N GLU A 242 -19.87 21.35 -9.90
CA GLU A 242 -19.61 20.57 -8.69
C GLU A 242 -20.13 19.13 -8.83
N PHE A 243 -19.44 18.18 -8.20
CA PHE A 243 -19.94 16.80 -8.08
C PHE A 243 -21.11 16.78 -7.10
N VAL A 244 -22.19 16.10 -7.49
CA VAL A 244 -23.41 15.99 -6.69
C VAL A 244 -23.47 14.62 -6.03
N VAL A 245 -23.80 14.60 -4.75
CA VAL A 245 -24.00 13.40 -3.94
C VAL A 245 -25.47 13.34 -3.52
N PRO A 246 -26.28 12.41 -4.07
CA PRO A 246 -27.68 12.28 -3.70
C PRO A 246 -27.85 12.00 -2.21
N SER A 247 -28.82 12.68 -1.59
CA SER A 247 -29.25 12.34 -0.23
C SER A 247 -30.22 11.17 -0.26
N ARG A 248 -30.43 10.53 0.90
CA ARG A 248 -31.55 9.60 1.09
C ARG A 248 -32.90 10.30 1.01
N GLU A 249 -32.94 11.60 1.32
CA GLU A 249 -34.15 12.42 1.21
C GLU A 249 -34.48 12.70 -0.28
N PRO A 250 -35.67 12.31 -0.76
CA PRO A 250 -36.05 12.52 -2.16
C PRO A 250 -35.97 13.99 -2.57
N GLY A 251 -35.38 14.25 -3.73
CA GLY A 251 -35.25 15.60 -4.30
C GLY A 251 -34.15 16.47 -3.68
N ARG A 252 -33.38 15.95 -2.70
CA ARG A 252 -32.27 16.66 -2.07
C ARG A 252 -30.92 16.02 -2.37
N PHE A 253 -29.89 16.84 -2.41
CA PHE A 253 -28.52 16.42 -2.69
C PHE A 253 -27.52 17.35 -2.02
N TYR A 254 -26.33 16.80 -1.77
CA TYR A 254 -25.15 17.56 -1.40
C TYR A 254 -24.27 17.80 -2.63
N SER A 255 -23.30 18.69 -2.51
CA SER A 255 -22.20 18.82 -3.44
C SER A 255 -20.86 18.77 -2.73
N LEU A 256 -19.83 18.31 -3.47
CA LEU A 256 -18.45 18.38 -2.99
C LEU A 256 -17.93 19.81 -3.16
N PRO A 257 -17.41 20.45 -2.09
CA PRO A 257 -16.94 21.81 -2.14
C PRO A 257 -15.69 21.91 -3.02
N GLN A 258 -15.58 22.99 -3.79
CA GLN A 258 -14.40 23.28 -4.59
C GLN A 258 -13.21 23.70 -3.72
N SER A 259 -13.50 24.41 -2.63
CA SER A 259 -12.55 24.87 -1.63
C SER A 259 -13.28 25.14 -0.31
N PRO A 260 -12.59 25.20 0.83
CA PRO A 260 -13.21 25.50 2.13
C PRO A 260 -13.51 27.00 2.32
N GLN A 261 -13.57 27.81 1.26
CA GLN A 261 -13.63 29.28 1.34
C GLN A 261 -14.76 29.81 2.24
N GLN A 262 -15.97 29.25 2.13
CA GLN A 262 -17.11 29.67 2.95
C GLN A 262 -16.90 29.33 4.43
N PHE A 263 -16.39 28.13 4.72
CA PHE A 263 -16.07 27.73 6.10
C PHE A 263 -14.93 28.54 6.69
N LYS A 264 -13.89 28.84 5.90
CA LYS A 264 -12.81 29.73 6.32
C LYS A 264 -13.35 31.06 6.83
N GLN A 265 -14.28 31.69 6.11
CA GLN A 265 -14.90 32.94 6.54
C GLN A 265 -15.72 32.79 7.83
N LEU A 266 -16.51 31.71 7.94
CA LEU A 266 -17.27 31.42 9.15
C LEU A 266 -16.38 31.19 10.38
N LEU A 267 -15.22 30.54 10.20
CA LEU A 267 -14.25 30.31 11.27
C LEU A 267 -13.64 31.62 11.78
N MET A 268 -13.37 32.57 10.88
CA MET A 268 -12.92 33.91 11.30
C MET A 268 -14.01 34.63 12.11
N VAL A 269 -15.27 34.55 11.68
CA VAL A 269 -16.42 35.11 12.43
C VAL A 269 -16.59 34.43 13.79
N ALA A 270 -16.30 33.14 13.88
CA ALA A 270 -16.37 32.36 15.12
C ALA A 270 -15.20 32.66 16.10
N GLY A 271 -14.26 33.53 15.73
CA GLY A 271 -13.13 33.92 16.59
C GLY A 271 -11.95 32.96 16.54
N VAL A 272 -11.89 32.04 15.57
CA VAL A 272 -10.66 31.30 15.27
C VAL A 272 -9.72 32.27 14.56
N ASP A 273 -8.81 32.92 15.29
CA ASP A 273 -7.92 33.96 14.73
C ASP A 273 -7.04 33.42 13.59
N ARG A 274 -6.60 32.15 13.68
CA ARG A 274 -5.65 31.52 12.74
C ARG A 274 -5.96 30.04 12.50
#